data_AF-A0A936VXV0-F1
#
_entry.id   AF-A0A936VXV0-F1
#
_cell.length_a   1.000
_cell.length_b   1.000
_cell.length_c   1.000
_cell.angle_alpha   90.00
_cell.angle_beta   90.00
_cell.angle_gamma   90.00
#
_symmetry.space_group_name_H-M   'P 1'
#
loop_
_entity.id
_entity.type
_entity.pdbx_description
1 polymer ?
#
loop_
_entity_poly.entity_id
_entity_poly.type
_entity_poly.pdbx_seq_one_letter_code
_entity_poly.pdbx_strand_id
1 'polypeptide(L)'
;MQNLNDDYKERLQAVAEVIQGSDELAAYLDEESPELYKVLQDTYEPLVSEIYQEVAENDPLQIKALENVLLNPYFEGLFLPRILGYSVLRGEVNDDLKYTRPQEDFKNILQVIASSANFDQLKQRIGQTVQVGFSLSSDIWISNLLDQIENKKVRAFLQSMRHDRFRDQNERKTLVERYRKQFAHYNFYTAEFPETVNELKVEFGALKSFLLNRIKFNSKHDSYSHEIHSIITKKQFSKEQEYLELLAIISHFINLNPTENEHLKKALNDCRKENPNFNQHYFQFLKKELKYSNSEMTPASDKKFSDLLDRSISDDLVRFYNIVDTIHSKGFIHEDVLDGVNAFYSQYEGMSINNECLRLSIINMFAKVVNNLTCPEYHSFFELNKTFGGYINIFSNSAFNQEVEGMCMNYVNKLLAFYKDKRSKEYQEIKKLVSSNFTELEFLSDRELVDLFKIKRKKKED
;
A
#
# COMPACT_ATOMS: atom_id res chain seq x y z
N MET A 1 19.32 -9.09 11.13
CA MET A 1 18.15 -10.00 11.19
C MET A 1 18.05 -10.58 12.58
N GLN A 2 16.84 -10.67 13.14
CA GLN A 2 16.62 -11.31 14.44
C GLN A 2 16.61 -12.83 14.28
N ASN A 3 17.10 -13.53 15.30
CA ASN A 3 16.98 -15.00 15.34
C ASN A 3 15.52 -15.39 15.60
N LEU A 4 15.13 -16.56 15.08
CA LEU A 4 13.82 -17.11 15.42
C LEU A 4 13.79 -17.48 16.90
N ASN A 5 12.73 -17.07 17.60
CA ASN A 5 12.49 -17.46 19.00
C ASN A 5 12.40 -18.99 19.13
N ASP A 6 12.84 -19.51 20.27
CA ASP A 6 12.91 -20.96 20.49
C ASP A 6 11.52 -21.62 20.50
N ASP A 7 10.48 -20.94 21.02
CA ASP A 7 9.09 -21.41 20.94
C ASP A 7 8.65 -21.69 19.49
N TYR A 8 8.91 -20.76 18.57
CA TYR A 8 8.57 -20.94 17.16
C TYR A 8 9.39 -22.07 16.51
N LYS A 9 10.66 -22.24 16.89
CA LYS A 9 11.47 -23.38 16.42
C LYS A 9 10.90 -24.70 16.89
N GLU A 10 10.57 -24.82 18.17
CA GLU A 10 10.01 -26.04 18.76
C GLU A 10 8.67 -26.40 18.11
N ARG A 11 7.80 -25.42 17.89
CA ARG A 11 6.51 -25.63 17.20
C ARG A 11 6.68 -26.05 15.74
N LEU A 12 7.61 -25.43 15.01
CA LEU A 12 7.92 -25.84 13.62
C LEU A 12 8.54 -27.23 13.57
N GLN A 13 9.40 -27.57 14.53
CA GLN A 13 9.96 -28.91 14.65
C GLN A 13 8.87 -29.95 14.93
N ALA A 14 7.93 -29.66 15.84
CA ALA A 14 6.81 -30.52 16.11
C ALA A 14 5.94 -30.75 14.85
N VAL A 15 5.69 -29.71 14.06
CA VAL A 15 4.97 -29.85 12.78
C VAL A 15 5.75 -30.74 11.81
N ALA A 16 7.07 -30.55 11.69
CA ALA A 16 7.90 -31.40 10.85
C ALA A 16 7.87 -32.87 11.30
N GLU A 17 7.98 -33.13 12.60
CA GLU A 17 7.89 -34.48 13.17
C GLU A 17 6.54 -35.14 12.89
N VAL A 18 5.44 -34.37 13.01
CA VAL A 18 4.09 -34.86 12.68
C VAL A 18 3.97 -35.20 11.20
N ILE A 19 4.47 -34.34 10.29
CA ILE A 19 4.46 -34.61 8.84
C ILE A 19 5.24 -35.90 8.55
N GLN A 20 6.46 -36.00 9.05
CA GLN A 20 7.37 -37.12 8.78
C GLN A 20 6.88 -38.44 9.38
N GLY A 21 6.11 -38.39 10.48
CA GLY A 21 5.50 -39.55 11.12
C GLY A 21 4.07 -39.87 10.66
N SER A 22 3.56 -39.17 9.64
CA SER A 22 2.14 -39.28 9.24
C SER A 22 1.84 -40.44 8.29
N ASP A 23 0.66 -41.05 8.46
CA ASP A 23 0.14 -42.07 7.55
C ASP A 23 -0.11 -41.48 6.15
N GLU A 24 -0.50 -40.20 6.07
CA GLU A 24 -0.68 -39.52 4.78
C GLU A 24 0.62 -39.40 3.99
N LEU A 25 1.74 -39.12 4.67
CA LEU A 25 3.04 -39.05 4.00
C LEU A 25 3.50 -40.45 3.57
N ALA A 26 3.33 -41.45 4.44
CA ALA A 26 3.64 -42.84 4.08
C ALA A 26 2.87 -43.28 2.83
N ALA A 27 1.56 -43.01 2.78
CA ALA A 27 0.74 -43.32 1.61
C ALA A 27 1.20 -42.57 0.36
N TYR A 28 1.54 -41.27 0.48
CA TYR A 28 2.07 -40.50 -0.65
C TYR A 28 3.42 -41.03 -1.12
N LEU A 29 4.32 -41.45 -0.24
CA LEU A 29 5.62 -42.01 -0.63
C LEU A 29 5.50 -43.37 -1.32
N ASP A 30 4.44 -44.13 -1.04
CA ASP A 30 4.17 -45.41 -1.69
C ASP A 30 3.56 -45.26 -3.10
N GLU A 31 2.64 -44.30 -3.28
CA GLU A 31 1.87 -44.16 -4.52
C GLU A 31 2.25 -42.94 -5.39
N GLU A 32 2.90 -41.93 -4.81
CA GLU A 32 3.30 -40.64 -5.42
C GLU A 32 2.19 -39.92 -6.21
N SER A 33 0.93 -40.08 -5.79
CA SER A 33 -0.22 -39.49 -6.50
C SER A 33 -0.45 -38.00 -6.15
N PRO A 34 -0.87 -37.16 -7.12
CA PRO A 34 -1.22 -35.77 -6.86
C PRO A 34 -2.33 -35.60 -5.82
N GLU A 35 -3.28 -36.53 -5.76
CA GLU A 35 -4.38 -36.52 -4.81
C GLU A 35 -3.88 -36.70 -3.37
N LEU A 36 -2.94 -37.60 -3.13
CA LEU A 36 -2.36 -37.81 -1.81
C LEU A 36 -1.47 -36.62 -1.39
N TYR A 37 -0.72 -36.03 -2.32
CA TYR A 37 0.00 -34.79 -2.02
C TYR A 37 -0.95 -33.64 -1.68
N LYS A 38 -2.13 -33.60 -2.30
CA LYS A 38 -3.16 -32.62 -1.97
C LYS A 38 -3.70 -32.82 -0.55
N VAL A 39 -3.86 -34.07 -0.09
CA VAL A 39 -4.22 -34.36 1.31
C VAL A 39 -3.14 -33.83 2.26
N LEU A 40 -1.86 -34.07 1.99
CA LEU A 40 -0.76 -33.52 2.79
C LEU A 40 -0.83 -31.99 2.89
N GLN A 41 -1.10 -31.32 1.77
CA GLN A 41 -1.25 -29.86 1.74
C GLN A 41 -2.40 -29.38 2.62
N ASP A 42 -3.59 -29.97 2.43
CA ASP A 42 -4.80 -29.51 3.10
C ASP A 42 -4.75 -29.78 4.61
N THR A 43 -4.00 -30.81 5.03
CA THR A 43 -3.80 -31.15 6.45
C THR A 43 -2.73 -30.29 7.11
N TYR A 44 -1.56 -30.13 6.48
CA TYR A 44 -0.36 -29.61 7.18
C TYR A 44 0.01 -28.16 6.81
N GLU A 45 -0.35 -27.64 5.63
CA GLU A 45 -0.12 -26.22 5.33
C GLU A 45 -0.79 -25.25 6.32
N PRO A 46 -2.03 -25.52 6.83
CA PRO A 46 -2.66 -24.65 7.81
C PRO A 46 -1.84 -24.50 9.10
N LEU A 47 -1.19 -25.58 9.57
CA LEU A 47 -0.37 -25.57 10.79
C LEU A 47 0.85 -24.65 10.62
N VAL A 48 1.53 -24.75 9.47
CA VAL A 48 2.65 -23.84 9.14
C VAL A 48 2.15 -22.41 8.95
N SER A 49 0.98 -22.24 8.33
CA SER A 49 0.38 -20.93 8.09
C SER A 49 0.04 -20.20 9.38
N GLU A 50 -0.43 -20.91 10.41
CA GLU A 50 -0.74 -20.34 11.73
C GLU A 50 0.54 -19.77 12.38
N ILE A 51 1.61 -20.57 12.44
CA ILE A 51 2.90 -20.13 12.99
C ILE A 51 3.46 -18.95 12.19
N TYR A 52 3.40 -19.01 10.84
CA TYR A 52 3.88 -17.93 9.99
C TYR A 52 3.12 -16.62 10.28
N GLN A 53 1.79 -16.68 10.38
CA GLN A 53 0.96 -15.50 10.64
C GLN A 53 1.24 -14.92 12.03
N GLU A 54 1.44 -15.77 13.03
CA GLU A 54 1.80 -15.32 14.37
C GLU A 54 3.15 -14.60 14.39
N VAL A 55 4.17 -15.16 13.74
CA VAL A 55 5.49 -14.49 13.59
C VAL A 55 5.34 -13.19 12.81
N ALA A 56 4.57 -13.17 11.72
CA ALA A 56 4.38 -11.95 10.94
C ALA A 56 3.64 -10.87 11.73
N GLU A 57 2.74 -11.23 12.63
CA GLU A 57 2.00 -10.28 13.46
C GLU A 57 2.83 -9.79 14.66
N ASN A 58 3.51 -10.70 15.35
CA ASN A 58 4.16 -10.41 16.63
C ASN A 58 5.66 -10.14 16.51
N ASP A 59 6.38 -10.87 15.66
CA ASP A 59 7.85 -10.84 15.56
C ASP A 59 8.33 -10.75 14.08
N PRO A 60 7.89 -9.74 13.32
CA PRO A 60 8.05 -9.74 11.86
C PRO A 60 9.52 -9.68 11.38
N LEU A 61 10.45 -9.26 12.23
CA LEU A 61 11.89 -9.26 11.93
C LEU A 61 12.52 -10.66 11.97
N GLN A 62 11.75 -11.67 12.40
CA GLN A 62 12.13 -13.08 12.42
C GLN A 62 11.61 -13.86 11.20
N ILE A 63 10.80 -13.26 10.32
CA ILE A 63 10.20 -13.94 9.15
C ILE A 63 11.26 -14.64 8.30
N LYS A 64 12.39 -13.98 7.99
CA LYS A 64 13.45 -14.61 7.18
C LYS A 64 14.06 -15.83 7.88
N ALA A 65 14.21 -15.78 9.21
CA ALA A 65 14.72 -16.90 9.98
C ALA A 65 13.73 -18.07 9.98
N LEU A 66 12.43 -17.80 10.10
CA LEU A 66 11.36 -18.79 9.95
C LEU A 66 11.35 -19.40 8.55
N GLU A 67 11.42 -18.59 7.51
CA GLU A 67 11.41 -19.06 6.12
C GLU A 67 12.61 -19.98 5.83
N ASN A 68 13.79 -19.69 6.39
CA ASN A 68 14.96 -20.55 6.28
C ASN A 68 14.75 -21.93 6.93
N VAL A 69 14.02 -22.01 8.05
CA VAL A 69 13.65 -23.30 8.66
C VAL A 69 12.72 -24.09 7.74
N LEU A 70 11.76 -23.41 7.09
CA LEU A 70 10.81 -24.03 6.16
C LEU A 70 11.43 -24.52 4.85
N LEU A 71 12.68 -24.15 4.56
CA LEU A 71 13.44 -24.72 3.43
C LEU A 71 13.89 -26.17 3.70
N ASN A 72 13.78 -26.64 4.94
CA ASN A 72 14.14 -28.00 5.30
C ASN A 72 13.23 -29.01 4.56
N PRO A 73 13.80 -30.07 3.94
CA PRO A 73 13.03 -31.12 3.28
C PRO A 73 11.95 -31.79 4.16
N TYR A 74 12.09 -31.79 5.49
CA TYR A 74 11.10 -32.38 6.40
C TYR A 74 9.70 -31.74 6.33
N PHE A 75 9.57 -30.56 5.71
CA PHE A 75 8.28 -29.94 5.42
C PHE A 75 7.69 -30.34 4.05
N GLU A 76 8.31 -31.28 3.34
CA GLU A 76 7.86 -31.83 2.04
C GLU A 76 7.61 -30.80 0.94
N GLY A 77 8.17 -29.59 1.11
CA GLY A 77 7.97 -28.46 0.22
C GLY A 77 6.59 -27.81 0.32
N LEU A 78 5.73 -28.22 1.26
CA LEU A 78 4.31 -27.84 1.30
C LEU A 78 4.09 -26.33 1.30
N PHE A 79 4.87 -25.59 2.09
CA PHE A 79 4.73 -24.14 2.22
C PHE A 79 5.61 -23.33 1.25
N LEU A 80 6.51 -23.98 0.50
CA LEU A 80 7.45 -23.31 -0.40
C LEU A 80 6.79 -22.45 -1.48
N PRO A 81 5.67 -22.87 -2.13
CA PRO A 81 5.01 -22.03 -3.12
C PRO A 81 4.56 -20.67 -2.57
N ARG A 82 4.19 -20.62 -1.28
CA ARG A 82 3.70 -19.41 -0.62
C ARG A 82 4.84 -18.44 -0.29
N ILE A 83 5.91 -18.92 0.34
CA ILE A 83 7.08 -18.10 0.66
C ILE A 83 7.84 -17.65 -0.60
N LEU A 84 7.81 -18.44 -1.68
CA LEU A 84 8.29 -18.00 -2.98
C LEU A 84 7.53 -16.77 -3.46
N GLY A 85 6.19 -16.76 -3.33
CA GLY A 85 5.37 -15.60 -3.66
C GLY A 85 5.69 -14.38 -2.81
N TYR A 86 5.86 -14.57 -1.49
CA TYR A 86 6.27 -13.51 -0.58
C TYR A 86 7.64 -12.91 -0.94
N SER A 87 8.62 -13.75 -1.30
CA SER A 87 9.96 -13.28 -1.72
C SER A 87 9.91 -12.40 -2.98
N VAL A 88 9.07 -12.75 -3.95
CA VAL A 88 8.89 -11.97 -5.18
C VAL A 88 8.24 -10.62 -4.88
N LEU A 89 7.24 -10.60 -3.99
CA LEU A 89 6.49 -9.38 -3.66
C LEU A 89 7.21 -8.44 -2.69
N ARG A 90 8.20 -8.94 -1.94
CA ARG A 90 9.07 -8.13 -1.07
C ARG A 90 10.13 -7.37 -1.85
N GLY A 91 10.50 -7.82 -3.05
CA GLY A 91 11.53 -7.18 -3.85
C GLY A 91 11.15 -5.77 -4.31
N GLU A 92 12.06 -4.82 -4.12
CA GLU A 92 11.89 -3.45 -4.58
C GLU A 92 12.06 -3.36 -6.11
N VAL A 93 11.14 -2.64 -6.75
CA VAL A 93 11.15 -2.42 -8.20
C VAL A 93 11.25 -0.94 -8.53
N ASN A 94 11.98 -0.63 -9.60
CA ASN A 94 12.08 0.72 -10.15
C ASN A 94 10.86 1.09 -11.02
N ASP A 95 10.88 2.29 -11.62
CA ASP A 95 9.81 2.79 -12.47
C ASP A 95 9.55 1.90 -13.70
N ASP A 96 10.58 1.22 -14.21
CA ASP A 96 10.47 0.26 -15.30
C ASP A 96 9.91 -1.10 -14.86
N LEU A 97 9.52 -1.26 -13.60
CA LEU A 97 9.10 -2.52 -12.99
C LEU A 97 10.17 -3.60 -13.16
N LYS A 98 11.41 -3.26 -12.79
CA LYS A 98 12.53 -4.20 -12.65
C LYS A 98 13.08 -4.11 -11.25
N TYR A 99 13.57 -5.24 -10.72
CA TYR A 99 14.19 -5.24 -9.40
C TYR A 99 15.39 -4.29 -9.36
N THR A 100 15.46 -3.47 -8.33
CA THR A 100 16.59 -2.55 -8.09
C THR A 100 17.86 -3.30 -7.74
N ARG A 101 17.72 -4.50 -7.14
CA ARG A 101 18.80 -5.37 -6.71
C ARG A 101 18.51 -6.86 -6.98
N PRO A 102 19.55 -7.71 -7.09
CA PRO A 102 19.38 -9.17 -7.11
C PRO A 102 18.55 -9.66 -5.92
N GLN A 103 17.64 -10.60 -6.16
CA GLN A 103 16.72 -11.12 -5.14
C GLN A 103 17.22 -12.49 -4.65
N GLU A 104 18.13 -12.50 -3.69
CA GLU A 104 18.73 -13.75 -3.18
C GLU A 104 17.70 -14.64 -2.47
N ASP A 105 16.72 -14.09 -1.76
CA ASP A 105 15.66 -14.89 -1.11
C ASP A 105 14.84 -15.65 -2.16
N PHE A 106 14.43 -14.96 -3.23
CA PHE A 106 13.71 -15.58 -4.36
C PHE A 106 14.55 -16.68 -5.02
N LYS A 107 15.85 -16.42 -5.22
CA LYS A 107 16.81 -17.39 -5.77
C LYS A 107 16.90 -18.65 -4.90
N ASN A 108 17.14 -18.48 -3.61
CA ASN A 108 17.38 -19.57 -2.67
C ASN A 108 16.15 -20.47 -2.55
N ILE A 109 14.96 -19.88 -2.39
CA ILE A 109 13.71 -20.65 -2.32
C ILE A 109 13.48 -21.41 -3.63
N LEU A 110 13.71 -20.77 -4.78
CA LEU A 110 13.51 -21.41 -6.08
C LEU A 110 14.52 -22.55 -6.33
N GLN A 111 15.75 -22.44 -5.82
CA GLN A 111 16.74 -23.51 -5.87
C GLN A 111 16.33 -24.71 -5.01
N VAL A 112 15.83 -24.47 -3.79
CA VAL A 112 15.30 -25.53 -2.94
C VAL A 112 14.13 -26.26 -3.62
N ILE A 113 13.21 -25.51 -4.23
CA ILE A 113 12.11 -26.10 -5.00
C ILE A 113 12.66 -26.92 -6.19
N ALA A 114 13.62 -26.38 -6.94
CA ALA A 114 14.22 -27.02 -8.10
C ALA A 114 14.94 -28.35 -7.76
N SER A 115 15.45 -28.46 -6.53
CA SER A 115 16.11 -29.65 -6.01
C SER A 115 15.19 -30.58 -5.20
N SER A 116 13.91 -30.23 -5.05
CA SER A 116 12.95 -31.03 -4.28
C SER A 116 12.55 -32.31 -5.01
N ALA A 117 12.39 -33.41 -4.26
CA ALA A 117 11.79 -34.64 -4.76
C ALA A 117 10.34 -34.41 -5.25
N ASN A 118 9.62 -33.48 -4.61
CA ASN A 118 8.22 -33.15 -4.92
C ASN A 118 8.08 -32.09 -6.03
N PHE A 119 9.12 -31.84 -6.83
CA PHE A 119 9.09 -30.78 -7.86
C PHE A 119 7.90 -30.89 -8.81
N ASP A 120 7.50 -32.11 -9.21
CA ASP A 120 6.39 -32.32 -10.13
C ASP A 120 5.03 -31.89 -9.56
N GLN A 121 4.89 -31.89 -8.23
CA GLN A 121 3.73 -31.31 -7.54
C GLN A 121 3.89 -29.80 -7.36
N LEU A 122 5.08 -29.34 -6.94
CA LEU A 122 5.35 -27.92 -6.69
C LEU A 122 5.23 -27.07 -7.95
N LYS A 123 5.70 -27.56 -9.11
CA LYS A 123 5.65 -26.83 -10.39
C LYS A 123 4.23 -26.43 -10.81
N GLN A 124 3.20 -27.14 -10.33
CA GLN A 124 1.80 -26.85 -10.62
C GLN A 124 1.32 -25.56 -9.94
N ARG A 125 1.98 -25.11 -8.85
CA ARG A 125 1.58 -23.95 -8.04
C ARG A 125 2.50 -22.74 -8.16
N ILE A 126 3.73 -22.92 -8.65
CA ILE A 126 4.73 -21.84 -8.70
C ILE A 126 4.83 -21.12 -10.05
N GLY A 127 4.17 -21.62 -11.11
CA GLY A 127 4.35 -21.11 -12.47
C GLY A 127 4.14 -19.59 -12.58
N GLN A 128 3.02 -19.08 -12.07
CA GLN A 128 2.75 -17.63 -12.07
C GLN A 128 3.78 -16.86 -11.23
N THR A 129 4.16 -17.37 -10.07
CA THR A 129 5.16 -16.76 -9.18
C THR A 129 6.50 -16.59 -9.90
N VAL A 130 6.98 -17.64 -10.58
CA VAL A 130 8.24 -17.61 -11.35
C VAL A 130 8.12 -16.65 -12.53
N GLN A 131 6.99 -16.64 -13.25
CA GLN A 131 6.74 -15.67 -14.32
C GLN A 131 6.86 -14.23 -13.82
N VAL A 132 6.27 -13.90 -12.67
CA VAL A 132 6.36 -12.58 -12.07
C VAL A 132 7.80 -12.27 -11.69
N GLY A 133 8.46 -13.15 -10.92
CA GLY A 133 9.84 -12.95 -10.50
C GLY A 133 10.81 -12.78 -11.67
N PHE A 134 10.67 -13.57 -12.73
CA PHE A 134 11.50 -13.45 -13.94
C PHE A 134 11.17 -12.21 -14.75
N SER A 135 9.90 -11.81 -14.83
CA SER A 135 9.52 -10.57 -15.52
C SER A 135 10.15 -9.33 -14.86
N LEU A 136 10.37 -9.37 -13.55
CA LEU A 136 10.99 -8.31 -12.75
C LEU A 136 12.52 -8.41 -12.73
N SER A 137 13.09 -9.59 -13.00
CA SER A 137 14.55 -9.81 -12.96
C SER A 137 15.24 -9.39 -14.26
N SER A 138 16.57 -9.26 -14.21
CA SER A 138 17.42 -9.07 -15.39
C SER A 138 17.70 -10.42 -16.07
N ASP A 139 17.88 -10.41 -17.40
CA ASP A 139 18.16 -11.64 -18.15
C ASP A 139 19.49 -12.31 -17.75
N ILE A 140 20.48 -11.53 -17.30
CA ILE A 140 21.76 -12.03 -16.80
C ILE A 140 21.53 -12.80 -15.49
N TRP A 141 20.77 -12.24 -14.56
CA TRP A 141 20.46 -12.88 -13.28
C TRP A 141 19.70 -14.20 -13.49
N ILE A 142 18.72 -14.21 -14.41
CA ILE A 142 17.94 -15.41 -14.72
C ILE A 142 18.84 -16.49 -15.34
N SER A 143 19.70 -16.13 -16.30
CA SER A 143 20.63 -17.08 -16.93
C SER A 143 21.56 -17.72 -15.90
N ASN A 144 22.17 -16.90 -15.03
CA ASN A 144 23.05 -17.38 -13.95
C ASN A 144 22.34 -18.33 -12.99
N LEU A 145 21.07 -18.06 -12.63
CA LEU A 145 20.27 -18.95 -11.81
C LEU A 145 19.99 -20.28 -12.52
N LEU A 146 19.58 -20.25 -13.80
CA LEU A 146 19.24 -21.45 -14.56
C LEU A 146 20.46 -22.36 -14.79
N ASP A 147 21.66 -21.78 -14.93
CA ASP A 147 22.89 -22.55 -15.10
C ASP A 147 23.26 -23.36 -13.86
N GLN A 148 22.84 -22.91 -12.66
CA GLN A 148 23.03 -23.61 -11.39
C GLN A 148 22.09 -24.82 -11.21
N ILE A 149 21.07 -24.98 -12.07
CA ILE A 149 20.07 -26.05 -11.95
C ILE A 149 20.44 -27.22 -12.86
N GLU A 150 20.99 -28.29 -12.29
CA GLU A 150 21.49 -29.46 -13.05
C GLU A 150 20.39 -30.22 -13.79
N ASN A 151 19.20 -30.36 -13.18
CA ASN A 151 18.10 -31.14 -13.76
C ASN A 151 17.53 -30.45 -15.02
N LYS A 152 17.72 -31.07 -16.18
CA LYS A 152 17.27 -30.55 -17.48
C LYS A 152 15.76 -30.35 -17.57
N LYS A 153 14.94 -31.20 -16.94
CA LYS A 153 13.47 -31.06 -16.96
C LYS A 153 13.03 -29.83 -16.16
N VAL A 154 13.61 -29.65 -14.98
CA VAL A 154 13.38 -28.47 -14.13
C VAL A 154 13.82 -27.20 -14.86
N ARG A 155 15.02 -27.21 -15.45
CA ARG A 155 15.54 -26.09 -16.23
C ARG A 155 14.63 -25.72 -17.39
N ALA A 156 14.13 -26.71 -18.15
CA ALA A 156 13.19 -26.48 -19.25
C ALA A 156 11.86 -25.88 -18.77
N PHE A 157 11.33 -26.33 -17.63
CA PHE A 157 10.14 -25.73 -17.02
C PHE A 157 10.39 -24.26 -16.66
N LEU A 158 11.48 -23.94 -15.97
CA LEU A 158 11.77 -22.56 -15.59
C LEU A 158 12.02 -21.67 -16.81
N GLN A 159 12.68 -22.19 -17.85
CA GLN A 159 12.84 -21.48 -19.12
C GLN A 159 11.49 -21.14 -19.77
N SER A 160 10.52 -22.05 -19.71
CA SER A 160 9.19 -21.80 -20.29
C SER A 160 8.37 -20.76 -19.51
N MET A 161 8.75 -20.41 -18.27
CA MET A 161 8.16 -19.31 -17.51
C MET A 161 8.61 -17.92 -18.00
N ARG A 162 9.62 -17.85 -18.89
CA ARG A 162 10.00 -16.59 -19.53
C ARG A 162 9.08 -16.33 -20.71
N HIS A 163 8.27 -15.28 -20.62
CA HIS A 163 7.40 -14.86 -21.72
C HIS A 163 7.82 -13.51 -22.27
N ASP A 164 8.03 -13.44 -23.59
CA ASP A 164 8.45 -12.21 -24.28
C ASP A 164 7.44 -11.06 -24.14
N ARG A 165 6.14 -11.36 -23.95
CA ARG A 165 5.12 -10.32 -23.72
C ARG A 165 5.43 -9.43 -22.52
N PHE A 166 6.12 -9.95 -21.50
CA PHE A 166 6.45 -9.18 -20.29
C PHE A 166 7.67 -8.26 -20.46
N ARG A 167 8.25 -8.20 -21.67
CA ARG A 167 9.14 -7.11 -22.08
C ARG A 167 8.39 -5.79 -22.15
N ASP A 168 7.10 -5.82 -22.49
CA ASP A 168 6.22 -4.66 -22.40
C ASP A 168 5.93 -4.29 -20.93
N GLN A 169 6.07 -3.00 -20.61
CA GLN A 169 5.93 -2.50 -19.24
C GLN A 169 4.48 -2.53 -18.76
N ASN A 170 3.49 -2.32 -19.64
CA ASN A 170 2.08 -2.32 -19.27
C ASN A 170 1.57 -3.75 -18.98
N GLU A 171 1.99 -4.71 -19.79
CA GLU A 171 1.74 -6.13 -19.55
C GLU A 171 2.37 -6.59 -18.23
N ARG A 172 3.60 -6.15 -17.96
CA ARG A 172 4.28 -6.44 -16.68
C ARG A 172 3.57 -5.79 -15.50
N LYS A 173 3.16 -4.53 -15.61
CA LYS A 173 2.37 -3.82 -14.58
C LYS A 173 1.09 -4.58 -14.26
N THR A 174 0.35 -4.96 -15.28
CA THR A 174 -0.90 -5.72 -15.14
C THR A 174 -0.67 -7.11 -14.51
N LEU A 175 0.44 -7.78 -14.83
CA LEU A 175 0.82 -9.04 -14.20
C LEU A 175 1.09 -8.85 -12.69
N VAL A 176 1.95 -7.89 -12.34
CA VAL A 176 2.39 -7.62 -10.96
C VAL A 176 1.21 -7.16 -10.10
N GLU A 177 0.37 -6.26 -10.59
CA GLU A 177 -0.79 -5.76 -9.85
C GLU A 177 -1.80 -6.87 -9.57
N ARG A 178 -2.11 -7.73 -10.57
CA ARG A 178 -2.99 -8.88 -10.36
C ARG A 178 -2.39 -9.88 -9.38
N TYR A 179 -1.10 -10.15 -9.49
CA TYR A 179 -0.43 -11.07 -8.59
C TYR A 179 -0.42 -10.52 -7.15
N ARG A 180 -0.04 -9.25 -6.94
CA ARG A 180 -0.07 -8.59 -5.63
C ARG A 180 -1.45 -8.64 -4.97
N LYS A 181 -2.54 -8.52 -5.74
CA LYS A 181 -3.92 -8.64 -5.22
C LYS A 181 -4.21 -10.01 -4.61
N GLN A 182 -3.64 -11.09 -5.15
CA GLN A 182 -3.79 -12.44 -4.58
C GLN A 182 -3.21 -12.54 -3.16
N PHE A 183 -2.25 -11.67 -2.82
CA PHE A 183 -1.55 -11.66 -1.55
C PHE A 183 -1.98 -10.52 -0.61
N ALA A 184 -2.98 -9.72 -0.99
CA ALA A 184 -3.30 -8.47 -0.30
C ALA A 184 -3.73 -8.64 1.17
N HIS A 185 -4.15 -9.84 1.57
CA HIS A 185 -4.61 -10.21 2.90
C HIS A 185 -3.55 -10.92 3.76
N TYR A 186 -2.37 -11.21 3.21
CA TYR A 186 -1.29 -11.84 3.98
C TYR A 186 -0.30 -10.78 4.47
N ASN A 187 0.09 -10.89 5.74
CA ASN A 187 1.20 -10.16 6.31
C ASN A 187 2.47 -11.02 6.17
N PHE A 188 3.45 -10.53 5.42
CA PHE A 188 4.71 -11.24 5.12
C PHE A 188 5.89 -10.28 4.92
N TYR A 189 5.69 -8.98 5.13
CA TYR A 189 6.77 -8.01 4.98
C TYR A 189 7.70 -8.07 6.18
N THR A 190 8.98 -7.92 5.91
CA THR A 190 10.06 -7.86 6.90
C THR A 190 11.11 -6.87 6.39
N ALA A 191 11.98 -6.40 7.28
CA ALA A 191 12.97 -5.39 6.93
C ALA A 191 14.25 -5.52 7.75
N GLU A 192 15.30 -4.88 7.25
CA GLU A 192 16.55 -4.67 7.97
C GLU A 192 16.67 -3.18 8.32
N PHE A 193 16.97 -2.89 9.59
CA PHE A 193 17.11 -1.51 10.04
C PHE A 193 18.55 -1.06 9.80
N PRO A 194 18.75 0.06 9.08
CA PRO A 194 20.08 0.50 8.68
C PRO A 194 20.88 1.09 9.84
N GLU A 195 22.15 0.73 9.92
CA GLU A 195 23.11 1.25 10.88
C GLU A 195 24.00 2.35 10.28
N THR A 196 24.19 2.35 8.95
CA THR A 196 25.00 3.31 8.19
C THR A 196 24.22 4.03 7.10
N VAL A 197 24.75 5.15 6.58
CA VAL A 197 24.07 5.93 5.50
C VAL A 197 23.93 5.11 4.22
N ASN A 198 24.92 4.27 3.92
CA ASN A 198 24.86 3.39 2.76
C ASN A 198 23.77 2.33 2.92
N GLU A 199 23.69 1.71 4.10
CA GLU A 199 22.61 0.76 4.41
C GLU A 199 21.24 1.44 4.35
N LEU A 200 21.12 2.69 4.81
CA LEU A 200 19.86 3.43 4.74
C LEU A 200 19.38 3.52 3.29
N LYS A 201 20.25 3.88 2.35
CA LYS A 201 19.90 3.96 0.92
C LYS A 201 19.51 2.61 0.34
N VAL A 202 20.17 1.54 0.78
CA VAL A 202 19.95 0.19 0.26
C VAL A 202 18.68 -0.45 0.83
N GLU A 203 18.38 -0.25 2.11
CA GLU A 203 17.25 -0.89 2.80
C GLU A 203 16.00 -0.02 2.90
N PHE A 204 16.06 1.27 2.54
CA PHE A 204 14.95 2.20 2.64
C PHE A 204 13.66 1.69 1.98
N GLY A 205 13.73 1.19 0.74
CA GLY A 205 12.54 0.72 0.02
C GLY A 205 11.84 -0.45 0.74
N ALA A 206 12.62 -1.39 1.27
CA ALA A 206 12.12 -2.53 2.02
C ALA A 206 11.55 -2.09 3.39
N LEU A 207 12.28 -1.24 4.12
CA LEU A 207 11.87 -0.71 5.42
C LEU A 207 10.59 0.13 5.31
N LYS A 208 10.50 1.00 4.31
CA LYS A 208 9.29 1.78 4.01
C LYS A 208 8.09 0.87 3.72
N SER A 209 8.26 -0.11 2.83
CA SER A 209 7.20 -1.05 2.49
C SER A 209 6.75 -1.87 3.70
N PHE A 210 7.69 -2.28 4.54
CA PHE A 210 7.42 -2.93 5.81
C PHE A 210 6.57 -2.06 6.73
N LEU A 211 7.01 -0.83 7.05
CA LEU A 211 6.27 0.07 7.95
C LEU A 211 4.86 0.39 7.43
N LEU A 212 4.72 0.71 6.14
CA LEU A 212 3.41 0.97 5.53
C LEU A 212 2.49 -0.26 5.57
N ASN A 213 3.03 -1.46 5.38
CA ASN A 213 2.26 -2.68 5.52
C ASN A 213 1.78 -2.88 6.96
N ARG A 214 2.63 -2.65 7.97
CA ARG A 214 2.26 -2.73 9.39
C ARG A 214 1.12 -1.78 9.74
N ILE A 215 1.15 -0.55 9.22
CA ILE A 215 0.10 0.44 9.43
C ILE A 215 -1.22 -0.05 8.81
N LYS A 216 -1.19 -0.54 7.56
CA LYS A 216 -2.36 -1.08 6.86
C LYS A 216 -3.03 -2.23 7.61
N PHE A 217 -2.26 -3.09 8.27
CA PHE A 217 -2.77 -4.22 9.07
C PHE A 217 -3.09 -3.82 10.51
N ASN A 218 -2.87 -2.56 10.91
CA ASN A 218 -3.00 -2.08 12.29
C ASN A 218 -2.20 -2.96 13.28
N SER A 219 -1.02 -3.41 12.85
CA SER A 219 -0.19 -4.32 13.63
C SER A 219 0.62 -3.59 14.70
N LYS A 220 0.96 -4.31 15.78
CA LYS A 220 1.76 -3.78 16.90
C LYS A 220 3.23 -3.55 16.50
N HIS A 221 4.00 -2.82 17.30
CA HIS A 221 5.44 -2.60 17.02
C HIS A 221 6.33 -2.89 18.23
N ASP A 222 5.80 -3.55 19.25
CA ASP A 222 6.49 -3.77 20.53
C ASP A 222 7.81 -4.53 20.34
N SER A 223 7.83 -5.55 19.47
CA SER A 223 8.98 -6.43 19.20
C SER A 223 10.14 -5.77 18.43
N TYR A 224 9.93 -4.58 17.86
CA TYR A 224 10.95 -3.81 17.15
C TYR A 224 10.98 -2.33 17.55
N SER A 225 10.43 -2.01 18.73
CA SER A 225 10.42 -0.66 19.31
C SER A 225 11.84 -0.12 19.52
N HIS A 226 12.76 -0.98 19.95
CA HIS A 226 14.17 -0.66 20.10
C HIS A 226 14.82 -0.24 18.76
N GLU A 227 14.53 -0.96 17.68
CA GLU A 227 15.02 -0.65 16.33
C GLU A 227 14.47 0.68 15.82
N ILE A 228 13.19 0.98 16.08
CA ILE A 228 12.60 2.30 15.81
C ILE A 228 13.32 3.39 16.62
N HIS A 229 13.56 3.16 17.91
CA HIS A 229 14.25 4.14 18.74
C HIS A 229 15.70 4.38 18.28
N SER A 230 16.41 3.32 17.91
CA SER A 230 17.76 3.38 17.35
C SER A 230 17.79 4.23 16.09
N ILE A 231 16.89 4.00 15.12
CA ILE A 231 16.91 4.75 13.86
C ILE A 231 16.59 6.23 14.05
N ILE A 232 15.61 6.57 14.90
CA ILE A 232 15.20 7.96 15.19
C ILE A 232 16.36 8.77 15.83
N THR A 233 17.25 8.12 16.57
CA THR A 233 18.33 8.82 17.27
C THR A 233 19.62 8.95 16.46
N LYS A 234 19.68 8.38 15.25
CA LYS A 234 20.86 8.43 14.36
C LYS A 234 21.00 9.76 13.64
N LYS A 235 21.69 10.71 14.27
CA LYS A 235 22.00 12.04 13.69
C LYS A 235 22.71 12.01 12.32
N GLN A 236 23.49 10.96 12.05
CA GLN A 236 24.18 10.83 10.75
C GLN A 236 23.20 10.74 9.56
N PHE A 237 21.93 10.44 9.80
CA PHE A 237 20.89 10.33 8.79
C PHE A 237 20.15 11.64 8.50
N SER A 238 20.32 12.68 9.34
CA SER A 238 19.53 13.92 9.28
C SER A 238 19.47 14.62 7.92
N LYS A 239 20.49 14.45 7.06
CA LYS A 239 20.57 15.09 5.74
C LYS A 239 19.98 14.24 4.60
N GLU A 240 19.73 12.96 4.85
CA GLU A 240 19.27 12.03 3.83
C GLU A 240 17.74 12.16 3.64
N GLN A 241 17.26 12.02 2.40
CA GLN A 241 15.84 12.10 2.09
C GLN A 241 15.08 10.90 2.66
N GLU A 242 15.69 9.72 2.57
CA GLU A 242 15.16 8.45 3.05
C GLU A 242 14.83 8.54 4.55
N TYR A 243 15.69 9.19 5.32
CA TYR A 243 15.48 9.39 6.74
C TYR A 243 14.29 10.29 7.05
N LEU A 244 14.15 11.40 6.32
CA LEU A 244 12.99 12.28 6.45
C LEU A 244 11.69 11.54 6.18
N GLU A 245 11.64 10.71 5.15
CA GLU A 245 10.45 9.92 4.83
C GLU A 245 10.14 8.89 5.94
N LEU A 246 11.16 8.23 6.50
CA LEU A 246 10.96 7.32 7.64
C LEU A 246 10.45 8.07 8.87
N LEU A 247 11.03 9.22 9.21
CA LEU A 247 10.55 10.06 10.31
C LEU A 247 9.11 10.51 10.08
N ALA A 248 8.74 10.87 8.86
CA ALA A 248 7.37 11.26 8.53
C ALA A 248 6.39 10.10 8.74
N ILE A 249 6.71 8.90 8.24
CA ILE A 249 5.89 7.69 8.45
C ILE A 249 5.70 7.40 9.94
N ILE A 250 6.80 7.39 10.71
CA ILE A 250 6.76 7.12 12.15
C ILE A 250 5.90 8.19 12.87
N SER A 251 6.12 9.47 12.55
CA SER A 251 5.43 10.61 13.16
C SER A 251 3.93 10.60 12.91
N HIS A 252 3.49 10.26 11.70
CA HIS A 252 2.06 10.19 11.39
C HIS A 252 1.38 8.95 11.98
N PHE A 253 2.03 7.79 11.95
CA PHE A 253 1.30 6.53 12.01
C PHE A 253 1.70 5.60 13.17
N ILE A 254 2.88 5.74 13.78
CA ILE A 254 3.35 4.79 14.80
C ILE A 254 3.22 5.37 16.21
N ASN A 255 2.48 4.70 17.09
CA ASN A 255 2.20 5.18 18.45
C ASN A 255 3.33 4.84 19.42
N LEU A 256 4.29 5.75 19.56
CA LEU A 256 5.42 5.60 20.48
C LEU A 256 5.05 5.97 21.92
N ASN A 257 5.85 5.50 22.88
CA ASN A 257 5.70 5.90 24.28
C ASN A 257 6.13 7.37 24.50
N PRO A 258 5.83 8.00 25.66
CA PRO A 258 6.15 9.41 25.88
C PRO A 258 7.62 9.77 25.73
N THR A 259 8.54 8.91 26.19
CA THR A 259 9.98 9.14 26.09
C THR A 259 10.46 9.06 24.64
N GLU A 260 9.97 8.08 23.89
CA GLU A 260 10.28 7.92 22.46
C GLU A 260 9.70 9.06 21.62
N ASN A 261 8.51 9.58 21.96
CA ASN A 261 7.92 10.74 21.29
C ASN A 261 8.77 12.00 21.46
N GLU A 262 9.39 12.22 22.64
CA GLU A 262 10.31 13.34 22.82
C GLU A 262 11.58 13.18 21.96
N HIS A 263 12.09 11.96 21.83
CA HIS A 263 13.21 11.68 20.93
C HIS A 263 12.83 11.90 19.46
N LEU A 264 11.64 11.47 19.05
CA LEU A 264 11.11 11.68 17.71
C LEU A 264 10.92 13.16 17.40
N LYS A 265 10.32 13.91 18.32
CA LYS A 265 10.16 15.36 18.23
C LYS A 265 11.49 16.06 18.01
N LYS A 266 12.51 15.69 18.79
CA LYS A 266 13.85 16.23 18.64
C LYS A 266 14.44 15.88 17.27
N ALA A 267 14.40 14.61 16.89
CA ALA A 267 14.96 14.12 15.62
C ALA A 267 14.32 14.79 14.39
N LEU A 268 12.99 14.94 14.39
CA LEU A 268 12.25 15.60 13.33
C LEU A 268 12.67 17.07 13.18
N ASN A 269 12.73 17.82 14.29
CA ASN A 269 13.08 19.23 14.24
C ASN A 269 14.59 19.46 14.00
N ASP A 270 15.46 18.56 14.42
CA ASP A 270 16.89 18.57 14.08
C ASP A 270 17.07 18.30 12.56
N CYS A 271 16.40 17.28 12.02
CA CYS A 271 16.39 16.98 10.58
C CYS A 271 15.86 18.18 9.76
N ARG A 272 14.80 18.83 10.23
CA ARG A 272 14.24 20.05 9.63
C ARG A 272 15.20 21.23 9.59
N LYS A 273 16.07 21.37 10.59
CA LYS A 273 17.11 22.43 10.64
C LYS A 273 18.34 22.09 9.79
N GLU A 274 18.73 20.81 9.78
CA GLU A 274 19.96 20.34 9.14
C GLU A 274 19.80 20.06 7.64
N ASN A 275 18.58 19.77 7.18
CA ASN A 275 18.27 19.46 5.79
C ASN A 275 17.69 20.68 5.06
N PRO A 276 18.44 21.33 4.14
CA PRO A 276 17.96 22.52 3.43
C PRO A 276 16.75 22.24 2.51
N ASN A 277 16.57 20.99 2.09
CA ASN A 277 15.47 20.57 1.22
C ASN A 277 14.30 19.93 2.00
N PHE A 278 14.28 20.05 3.34
CA PHE A 278 13.29 19.41 4.20
C PHE A 278 11.86 19.66 3.72
N ASN A 279 11.46 20.92 3.56
CA ASN A 279 10.08 21.26 3.19
C ASN A 279 9.70 20.65 1.84
N GLN A 280 10.56 20.78 0.83
CA GLN A 280 10.30 20.23 -0.49
C GLN A 280 10.10 18.71 -0.44
N HIS A 281 11.01 17.97 0.21
CA HIS A 281 10.92 16.51 0.32
C HIS A 281 9.71 16.08 1.16
N TYR A 282 9.43 16.80 2.24
CA TYR A 282 8.29 16.51 3.09
C TYR A 282 6.96 16.70 2.35
N PHE A 283 6.78 17.80 1.62
CA PHE A 283 5.57 18.00 0.83
C PHE A 283 5.46 17.01 -0.33
N GLN A 284 6.58 16.51 -0.88
CA GLN A 284 6.55 15.40 -1.86
C GLN A 284 6.07 14.10 -1.24
N PHE A 285 6.55 13.77 -0.03
CA PHE A 285 6.04 12.66 0.75
C PHE A 285 4.53 12.82 1.01
N LEU A 286 4.10 13.96 1.55
CA LEU A 286 2.70 14.22 1.89
C LEU A 286 1.80 14.14 0.65
N LYS A 287 2.20 14.76 -0.46
CA LYS A 287 1.48 14.66 -1.75
C LYS A 287 1.31 13.20 -2.19
N LYS A 288 2.35 12.37 -2.07
CA LYS A 288 2.30 10.95 -2.44
C LYS A 288 1.31 10.19 -1.56
N GLU A 289 1.35 10.41 -0.26
CA GLU A 289 0.44 9.75 0.69
C GLU A 289 -1.01 10.23 0.51
N LEU A 290 -1.25 11.52 0.23
CA LEU A 290 -2.60 12.05 -0.02
C LEU A 290 -3.22 11.59 -1.33
N LYS A 291 -2.42 11.32 -2.38
CA LYS A 291 -2.92 10.78 -3.66
C LYS A 291 -3.28 9.30 -3.60
N TYR A 292 -2.82 8.59 -2.56
CA TYR A 292 -3.12 7.19 -2.42
C TYR A 292 -4.59 7.02 -1.98
N SER A 293 -5.39 6.31 -2.77
CA SER A 293 -6.86 6.20 -2.53
C SER A 293 -7.23 5.53 -1.20
N ASN A 294 -6.29 4.80 -0.60
CA ASN A 294 -6.40 4.17 0.72
C ASN A 294 -5.40 4.79 1.70
N SER A 295 -5.21 6.11 1.65
CA SER A 295 -4.32 6.81 2.56
C SER A 295 -4.78 6.67 4.00
N GLU A 296 -3.85 6.37 4.90
CA GLU A 296 -4.07 6.39 6.36
C GLU A 296 -3.96 7.81 6.93
N MET A 297 -3.81 8.84 6.07
CA MET A 297 -3.81 10.25 6.46
C MET A 297 -5.21 10.65 6.94
N THR A 298 -5.36 10.72 8.25
CA THR A 298 -6.58 11.11 8.97
C THR A 298 -6.35 12.39 9.76
N PRO A 299 -7.42 13.08 10.22
CA PRO A 299 -7.27 14.21 11.14
C PRO A 299 -6.42 13.89 12.38
N ALA A 300 -6.48 12.65 12.87
CA ALA A 300 -5.68 12.21 14.01
C ALA A 300 -4.19 12.08 13.66
N SER A 301 -3.85 11.54 12.48
CA SER A 301 -2.44 11.42 12.05
C SER A 301 -1.83 12.78 11.74
N ASP A 302 -2.59 13.71 11.15
CA ASP A 302 -2.14 15.09 10.90
C ASP A 302 -1.89 15.81 12.23
N LYS A 303 -2.84 15.69 13.17
CA LYS A 303 -2.72 16.31 14.49
C LYS A 303 -1.49 15.80 15.24
N LYS A 304 -1.26 14.48 15.21
CA LYS A 304 -0.10 13.86 15.82
C LYS A 304 1.22 14.40 15.25
N PHE A 305 1.33 14.52 13.93
CA PHE A 305 2.50 15.14 13.31
C PHE A 305 2.64 16.62 13.71
N SER A 306 1.54 17.38 13.65
CA SER A 306 1.48 18.80 14.02
C SER A 306 1.96 19.06 15.47
N ASP A 307 1.66 18.15 16.40
CA ASP A 307 2.05 18.26 17.81
C ASP A 307 3.57 18.04 18.04
N LEU A 308 4.25 17.38 17.10
CA LEU A 308 5.70 17.19 17.11
C LEU A 308 6.47 18.40 16.57
N LEU A 309 5.80 19.34 15.90
CA LEU A 309 6.48 20.48 15.29
C LEU A 309 6.92 21.52 16.31
N ASP A 310 8.17 21.97 16.19
CA ASP A 310 8.61 23.20 16.85
C ASP A 310 7.98 24.41 16.13
N ARG A 311 6.94 24.98 16.77
CA ARG A 311 6.19 26.14 16.26
C ARG A 311 6.95 27.46 16.39
N SER A 312 8.12 27.48 17.03
CA SER A 312 9.00 28.66 17.02
C SER A 312 9.66 28.88 15.65
N ILE A 313 9.72 27.84 14.82
CA ILE A 313 10.26 27.89 13.46
C ILE A 313 9.13 28.29 12.50
N SER A 314 9.13 29.54 12.06
CA SER A 314 8.11 30.09 11.15
C SER A 314 8.41 29.77 9.67
N ASP A 315 8.29 28.51 9.28
CA ASP A 315 8.41 28.08 7.88
C ASP A 315 7.07 27.63 7.26
N ASP A 316 7.14 27.15 6.02
CA ASP A 316 5.99 26.67 5.25
C ASP A 316 5.29 25.47 5.90
N LEU A 317 6.04 24.59 6.59
CA LEU A 317 5.49 23.41 7.25
C LEU A 317 4.57 23.80 8.40
N VAL A 318 5.02 24.72 9.27
CA VAL A 318 4.19 25.22 10.38
C VAL A 318 2.98 25.99 9.86
N ARG A 319 3.15 26.80 8.81
CA ARG A 319 2.01 27.50 8.17
C ARG A 319 0.98 26.50 7.63
N PHE A 320 1.44 25.45 6.96
CA PHE A 320 0.58 24.40 6.42
C PHE A 320 -0.18 23.66 7.54
N TYR A 321 0.52 23.22 8.58
CA TYR A 321 -0.14 22.50 9.68
C TYR A 321 -1.07 23.38 10.53
N ASN A 322 -0.82 24.69 10.61
CA ASN A 322 -1.78 25.62 11.23
C ASN A 322 -3.11 25.67 10.46
N ILE A 323 -3.08 25.70 9.12
CA ILE A 323 -4.31 25.70 8.32
C ILE A 323 -4.98 24.32 8.38
N VAL A 324 -4.22 23.23 8.31
CA VAL A 324 -4.76 21.86 8.46
C VAL A 324 -5.41 21.64 9.83
N ASP A 325 -4.78 22.09 10.92
CA ASP A 325 -5.37 22.05 12.28
C ASP A 325 -6.70 22.84 12.34
N THR A 326 -6.77 23.99 11.65
CA THR A 326 -7.98 24.82 11.58
C THR A 326 -9.09 24.12 10.79
N ILE A 327 -8.74 23.53 9.64
CA ILE A 327 -9.65 22.73 8.82
C ILE A 327 -10.23 21.56 9.63
N HIS A 328 -9.38 20.81 10.35
CA HIS A 328 -9.81 19.65 11.13
C HIS A 328 -10.65 20.01 12.36
N SER A 329 -10.36 21.15 13.00
CA SER A 329 -11.08 21.58 14.21
C SER A 329 -12.44 22.20 13.93
N LYS A 330 -12.57 23.00 12.86
CA LYS A 330 -13.82 23.71 12.52
C LYS A 330 -14.64 23.02 11.44
N GLY A 331 -14.02 22.16 10.63
CA GLY A 331 -14.63 21.53 9.46
C GLY A 331 -14.60 22.42 8.22
N PHE A 332 -14.45 21.80 7.05
CA PHE A 332 -14.25 22.52 5.77
C PHE A 332 -15.43 23.42 5.32
N ILE A 333 -16.60 23.29 5.96
CA ILE A 333 -17.81 24.07 5.65
C ILE A 333 -17.78 25.44 6.34
N HIS A 334 -16.99 25.60 7.40
CA HIS A 334 -16.95 26.82 8.20
C HIS A 334 -16.32 27.99 7.43
N GLU A 335 -16.89 29.19 7.54
CA GLU A 335 -16.44 30.39 6.82
C GLU A 335 -14.97 30.75 7.14
N ASP A 336 -14.59 30.76 8.42
CA ASP A 336 -13.17 30.93 8.83
C ASP A 336 -12.19 29.98 8.14
N VAL A 337 -12.63 28.77 7.78
CA VAL A 337 -11.77 27.80 7.09
C VAL A 337 -11.63 28.18 5.62
N LEU A 338 -12.71 28.59 4.95
CA LEU A 338 -12.64 29.10 3.58
C LEU A 338 -11.72 30.31 3.48
N ASP A 339 -11.85 31.27 4.41
CA ASP A 339 -10.99 32.45 4.47
C ASP A 339 -9.53 32.08 4.75
N GLY A 340 -9.29 31.17 5.69
CA GLY A 340 -7.95 30.68 6.01
C GLY A 340 -7.30 29.94 4.83
N VAL A 341 -8.06 29.12 4.12
CA VAL A 341 -7.60 28.40 2.92
C VAL A 341 -7.27 29.38 1.81
N ASN A 342 -8.11 30.38 1.56
CA ASN A 342 -7.85 31.41 0.56
C ASN A 342 -6.59 32.23 0.90
N ALA A 343 -6.44 32.61 2.17
CA ALA A 343 -5.29 33.36 2.66
C ALA A 343 -3.98 32.56 2.56
N PHE A 344 -4.00 31.25 2.84
CA PHE A 344 -2.85 30.38 2.63
C PHE A 344 -2.56 30.21 1.14
N TYR A 345 -3.59 29.87 0.35
CA TYR A 345 -3.45 29.57 -1.07
C TYR A 345 -2.80 30.72 -1.86
N SER A 346 -3.22 31.94 -1.55
CA SER A 346 -2.74 33.17 -2.19
C SER A 346 -1.25 33.49 -1.89
N GLN A 347 -0.65 32.87 -0.87
CA GLN A 347 0.75 33.09 -0.51
C GLN A 347 1.73 32.29 -1.38
N TYR A 348 1.26 31.29 -2.10
CA TYR A 348 2.08 30.40 -2.91
C TYR A 348 1.61 30.38 -4.35
N GLU A 349 2.50 30.04 -5.27
CA GLU A 349 2.12 29.83 -6.67
C GLU A 349 1.05 28.73 -6.77
N GLY A 350 0.09 28.88 -7.68
CA GLY A 350 -1.00 27.91 -7.86
C GLY A 350 -0.50 26.47 -8.12
N MET A 351 0.64 26.32 -8.80
CA MET A 351 1.27 25.02 -9.09
C MET A 351 2.31 24.60 -8.03
N SER A 352 2.47 25.34 -6.94
CA SER A 352 3.37 24.96 -5.86
C SER A 352 2.92 23.66 -5.18
N ILE A 353 3.89 22.92 -4.64
CA ILE A 353 3.62 21.67 -3.94
C ILE A 353 2.80 21.86 -2.66
N ASN A 354 2.97 23.01 -1.99
CA ASN A 354 2.22 23.39 -0.80
C ASN A 354 0.72 23.50 -1.12
N ASN A 355 0.41 24.24 -2.19
CA ASN A 355 -0.96 24.39 -2.68
C ASN A 355 -1.53 23.09 -3.23
N GLU A 356 -0.72 22.23 -3.85
CA GLU A 356 -1.17 20.90 -4.26
C GLU A 356 -1.52 20.02 -3.06
N CYS A 357 -0.72 20.00 -2.00
CA CYS A 357 -1.04 19.28 -0.77
C CYS A 357 -2.30 19.81 -0.09
N LEU A 358 -2.52 21.13 -0.09
CA LEU A 358 -3.74 21.73 0.46
C LEU A 358 -4.98 21.30 -0.33
N ARG A 359 -4.93 21.36 -1.67
CA ARG A 359 -6.02 20.87 -2.53
C ARG A 359 -6.33 19.40 -2.28
N LEU A 360 -5.29 18.57 -2.20
CA LEU A 360 -5.42 17.13 -1.93
C LEU A 360 -6.01 16.85 -0.54
N SER A 361 -5.68 17.67 0.46
CA SER A 361 -6.25 17.53 1.80
C SER A 361 -7.76 17.83 1.79
N ILE A 362 -8.17 18.91 1.10
CA ILE A 362 -9.58 19.29 0.97
C ILE A 362 -10.37 18.25 0.16
N ILE A 363 -9.87 17.79 -1.00
CA ILE A 363 -10.59 16.81 -1.83
C ILE A 363 -10.78 15.47 -1.09
N ASN A 364 -9.80 15.04 -0.29
CA ASN A 364 -9.92 13.83 0.52
C ASN A 364 -11.03 13.97 1.58
N MET A 365 -11.20 15.16 2.17
CA MET A 365 -12.31 15.43 3.09
C MET A 365 -13.66 15.41 2.38
N PHE A 366 -13.75 16.02 1.19
CA PHE A 366 -14.97 15.97 0.38
C PHE A 366 -15.34 14.53 0.06
N ALA A 367 -14.38 13.76 -0.46
CA ALA A 367 -14.57 12.36 -0.82
C ALA A 367 -15.03 11.53 0.39
N LYS A 368 -14.45 11.74 1.57
CA LYS A 368 -14.85 11.04 2.80
C LYS A 368 -16.31 11.33 3.18
N VAL A 369 -16.75 12.58 3.08
CA VAL A 369 -18.15 12.92 3.37
C VAL A 369 -19.07 12.33 2.32
N VAL A 370 -18.83 12.60 1.04
CA VAL A 370 -19.70 12.16 -0.06
C VAL A 370 -19.79 10.65 -0.16
N ASN A 371 -18.70 9.91 0.10
CA ASN A 371 -18.73 8.45 0.08
C ASN A 371 -19.53 7.83 1.24
N ASN A 372 -19.68 8.55 2.35
CA ASN A 372 -20.43 8.10 3.52
C ASN A 372 -21.91 8.51 3.49
N LEU A 373 -22.33 9.37 2.56
CA LEU A 373 -23.74 9.73 2.39
C LEU A 373 -24.53 8.56 1.79
N THR A 374 -25.69 8.29 2.36
CA THR A 374 -26.66 7.34 1.83
C THR A 374 -27.60 8.00 0.84
N CYS A 375 -28.19 7.24 -0.07
CA CYS A 375 -29.08 7.80 -1.11
C CYS A 375 -30.25 8.65 -0.55
N PRO A 376 -30.89 8.30 0.59
CA PRO A 376 -31.90 9.15 1.22
C PRO A 376 -31.38 10.50 1.74
N GLU A 377 -30.09 10.65 2.00
CA GLU A 377 -29.45 11.88 2.52
C GLU A 377 -29.03 12.83 1.39
N TYR A 378 -29.63 12.73 0.20
CA TYR A 378 -29.24 13.52 -0.96
C TYR A 378 -29.40 15.04 -0.75
N HIS A 379 -30.30 15.49 0.10
CA HIS A 379 -30.41 16.92 0.45
C HIS A 379 -29.11 17.45 1.06
N SER A 380 -28.53 16.72 2.00
CA SER A 380 -27.25 17.07 2.62
C SER A 380 -26.12 17.12 1.60
N PHE A 381 -26.13 16.24 0.59
CA PHE A 381 -25.18 16.34 -0.53
C PHE A 381 -25.31 17.67 -1.29
N PHE A 382 -26.53 18.08 -1.66
CA PHE A 382 -26.73 19.32 -2.42
C PHE A 382 -26.46 20.58 -1.59
N GLU A 383 -26.61 20.54 -0.26
CA GLU A 383 -26.20 21.64 0.62
C GLU A 383 -24.69 21.90 0.57
N LEU A 384 -23.88 20.84 0.38
CA LEU A 384 -22.42 20.95 0.27
C LEU A 384 -21.94 21.62 -1.03
N ASN A 385 -22.77 21.68 -2.07
CA ASN A 385 -22.36 22.22 -3.37
C ASN A 385 -21.94 23.69 -3.30
N LYS A 386 -22.58 24.48 -2.43
CA LYS A 386 -22.17 25.88 -2.21
C LYS A 386 -20.74 25.94 -1.66
N THR A 387 -20.42 25.05 -0.73
CA THR A 387 -19.06 24.91 -0.19
C THR A 387 -18.10 24.46 -1.26
N PHE A 388 -18.45 23.46 -2.09
CA PHE A 388 -17.62 23.01 -3.21
C PHE A 388 -17.32 24.14 -4.20
N GLY A 389 -18.33 24.93 -4.57
CA GLY A 389 -18.17 26.12 -5.41
C GLY A 389 -17.23 27.15 -4.79
N GLY A 390 -17.29 27.34 -3.46
CA GLY A 390 -16.34 28.18 -2.72
C GLY A 390 -14.88 27.75 -2.93
N TYR A 391 -14.58 26.47 -2.75
CA TYR A 391 -13.22 25.95 -2.94
C TYR A 391 -12.78 25.92 -4.42
N ILE A 392 -13.70 25.62 -5.35
CA ILE A 392 -13.44 25.71 -6.79
C ILE A 392 -12.99 27.12 -7.17
N ASN A 393 -13.68 28.15 -6.64
CA ASN A 393 -13.33 29.55 -6.88
C ASN A 393 -12.00 29.94 -6.24
N ILE A 394 -11.75 29.51 -4.99
CA ILE A 394 -10.48 29.79 -4.30
C ILE A 394 -9.30 29.18 -5.06
N PHE A 395 -9.40 27.91 -5.44
CA PHE A 395 -8.28 27.20 -6.05
C PHE A 395 -8.11 27.50 -7.54
N SER A 396 -9.21 27.74 -8.27
CA SER A 396 -9.20 28.00 -9.72
C SER A 396 -8.29 27.00 -10.48
N ASN A 397 -8.40 25.72 -10.13
CA ASN A 397 -7.50 24.67 -10.60
C ASN A 397 -8.29 23.59 -11.35
N SER A 398 -7.98 23.41 -12.63
CA SER A 398 -8.73 22.48 -13.50
C SER A 398 -8.70 21.02 -13.01
N ALA A 399 -7.57 20.53 -12.50
CA ALA A 399 -7.48 19.16 -11.99
C ALA A 399 -8.36 18.96 -10.74
N PHE A 400 -8.31 19.91 -9.79
CA PHE A 400 -9.20 19.88 -8.63
C PHE A 400 -10.67 19.91 -9.02
N ASN A 401 -11.05 20.78 -9.97
CA ASN A 401 -12.43 20.86 -10.44
C ASN A 401 -12.91 19.54 -11.05
N GLN A 402 -12.08 18.88 -11.85
CA GLN A 402 -12.37 17.56 -12.42
C GLN A 402 -12.52 16.47 -11.36
N GLU A 403 -11.70 16.50 -10.29
CA GLU A 403 -11.82 15.55 -9.18
C GLU A 403 -13.14 15.76 -8.40
N VAL A 404 -13.52 17.01 -8.13
CA VAL A 404 -14.81 17.35 -7.49
C VAL A 404 -15.97 16.92 -8.37
N GLU A 405 -15.92 17.22 -9.67
CA GLU A 405 -16.92 16.81 -10.65
C GLU A 405 -17.09 15.28 -10.65
N GLY A 406 -15.98 14.53 -10.79
CA GLY A 406 -16.01 13.07 -10.83
C GLY A 406 -16.60 12.46 -9.55
N MET A 407 -16.24 13.00 -8.38
CA MET A 407 -16.83 12.61 -7.10
C MET A 407 -18.34 12.88 -7.06
N CYS A 408 -18.78 14.06 -7.47
CA CYS A 408 -20.20 14.44 -7.49
C CYS A 408 -20.99 13.57 -8.48
N MET A 409 -20.44 13.31 -9.67
CA MET A 409 -21.03 12.43 -10.67
C MET A 409 -21.16 10.99 -10.18
N ASN A 410 -20.18 10.47 -9.46
CA ASN A 410 -20.27 9.14 -8.85
C ASN A 410 -21.43 9.04 -7.87
N TYR A 411 -21.66 10.06 -7.04
CA TYR A 411 -22.80 10.10 -6.12
C TYR A 411 -24.14 10.24 -6.85
N VAL A 412 -24.24 11.12 -7.85
CA VAL A 412 -25.45 11.26 -8.68
C VAL A 412 -25.80 9.94 -9.38
N ASN A 413 -24.81 9.23 -9.93
CA ASN A 413 -25.03 7.92 -10.53
C ASN A 413 -25.59 6.90 -9.53
N LYS A 414 -25.13 6.92 -8.27
CA LYS A 414 -25.72 6.10 -7.19
C LYS A 414 -27.19 6.46 -6.94
N LEU A 415 -27.51 7.76 -6.87
CA LEU A 415 -28.89 8.24 -6.70
C LEU A 415 -29.81 7.79 -7.85
N LEU A 416 -29.37 7.92 -9.10
CA LEU A 416 -30.15 7.49 -10.26
C LEU A 416 -30.36 5.99 -10.33
N ALA A 417 -29.41 5.21 -9.80
CA ALA A 417 -29.55 3.76 -9.67
C ALA A 417 -30.51 3.35 -8.54
N PHE A 418 -30.57 4.13 -7.46
CA PHE A 418 -31.45 3.90 -6.31
C PHE A 418 -32.89 4.32 -6.61
N TYR A 419 -33.09 5.57 -7.05
CA TYR A 419 -34.39 6.12 -7.42
C TYR A 419 -34.73 5.84 -8.88
N LYS A 420 -35.08 4.59 -9.20
CA LYS A 420 -35.33 4.15 -10.58
C LYS A 420 -36.60 4.73 -11.20
N ASP A 421 -37.62 4.98 -10.37
CA ASP A 421 -38.88 5.52 -10.86
C ASP A 421 -38.72 7.00 -11.22
N LYS A 422 -38.65 7.25 -12.53
CA LYS A 422 -38.53 8.61 -13.07
C LYS A 422 -39.73 9.50 -12.75
N ARG A 423 -40.86 8.96 -12.30
CA ARG A 423 -42.06 9.74 -11.91
C ARG A 423 -42.14 10.00 -10.42
N SER A 424 -41.28 9.36 -9.63
CA SER A 424 -41.20 9.61 -8.19
C SER A 424 -40.87 11.08 -7.91
N LYS A 425 -41.33 11.55 -6.74
CA LYS A 425 -41.04 12.91 -6.28
C LYS A 425 -39.54 13.12 -6.15
N GLU A 426 -38.86 12.14 -5.57
CA GLU A 426 -37.43 12.14 -5.29
C GLU A 426 -36.61 12.24 -6.57
N TYR A 427 -36.94 11.45 -7.60
CA TYR A 427 -36.22 11.52 -8.88
C TYR A 427 -36.37 12.89 -9.55
N GLN A 428 -37.58 13.46 -9.55
CA GLN A 428 -37.81 14.78 -10.14
C GLN A 428 -37.08 15.89 -9.38
N GLU A 429 -37.03 15.77 -8.06
CA GLU A 429 -36.29 16.68 -7.18
C GLU A 429 -34.78 16.57 -7.43
N ILE A 430 -34.21 15.36 -7.42
CA ILE A 430 -32.80 15.10 -7.77
C ILE A 430 -32.48 15.66 -9.15
N LYS A 431 -33.33 15.42 -10.15
CA LYS A 431 -33.14 15.97 -11.49
C LYS A 431 -33.05 17.50 -11.47
N LYS A 432 -33.96 18.17 -10.76
CA LYS A 432 -33.95 19.62 -10.63
C LYS A 432 -32.68 20.12 -9.93
N LEU A 433 -32.30 19.49 -8.83
CA LEU A 433 -31.12 19.86 -8.05
C LEU A 433 -29.82 19.65 -8.83
N VAL A 434 -29.65 18.50 -9.49
CA VAL A 434 -28.50 18.23 -10.37
C VAL A 434 -28.45 19.25 -11.50
N SER A 435 -29.54 19.47 -12.23
CA SER A 435 -29.55 20.43 -13.34
C SER A 435 -29.21 21.86 -12.91
N SER A 436 -29.68 22.30 -11.73
CA SER A 436 -29.33 23.64 -11.23
C SER A 436 -27.86 23.73 -10.82
N ASN A 437 -27.41 22.80 -9.96
CA ASN A 437 -26.09 22.89 -9.33
C ASN A 437 -24.95 22.57 -10.30
N PHE A 438 -25.12 21.60 -11.21
CA PHE A 438 -24.05 21.19 -12.12
C PHE A 438 -23.84 22.20 -13.25
N THR A 439 -24.90 22.92 -13.65
CA THR A 439 -24.75 24.08 -14.54
C THR A 439 -24.05 25.23 -13.82
N GLU A 440 -24.43 25.53 -12.56
CA GLU A 440 -23.80 26.60 -11.77
C GLU A 440 -22.31 26.35 -11.48
N LEU A 441 -21.93 25.10 -11.22
CA LEU A 441 -20.53 24.69 -11.01
C LEU A 441 -19.76 24.42 -12.31
N GLU A 442 -20.40 24.63 -13.47
CA GLU A 442 -19.83 24.36 -14.81
C GLU A 442 -19.34 22.90 -15.00
N PHE A 443 -19.93 21.95 -14.28
CA PHE A 443 -19.62 20.52 -14.38
C PHE A 443 -20.17 19.91 -15.66
N LEU A 444 -21.39 20.28 -16.04
CA LEU A 444 -22.05 19.76 -17.24
C LEU A 444 -22.77 20.87 -17.97
N SER A 445 -22.75 20.80 -19.31
CA SER A 445 -23.61 21.63 -20.14
C SER A 445 -25.07 21.21 -20.06
N ASP A 446 -25.98 22.12 -20.41
CA ASP A 446 -27.42 21.83 -20.51
C ASP A 446 -27.72 20.61 -21.41
N ARG A 447 -26.92 20.42 -22.47
CA ARG A 447 -27.05 19.28 -23.38
C ARG A 447 -26.68 17.97 -22.69
N GLU A 448 -25.57 17.95 -21.96
CA GLU A 448 -25.10 16.77 -21.23
C GLU A 448 -26.06 16.40 -20.09
N LEU A 449 -26.62 17.41 -19.41
CA LEU A 449 -27.67 17.21 -18.40
C LEU A 449 -28.92 16.58 -19.00
N VAL A 450 -29.38 17.08 -20.16
CA VAL A 450 -30.49 16.46 -20.88
C VAL A 450 -30.18 15.01 -21.23
N ASP A 451 -28.96 14.72 -21.69
CA ASP A 451 -28.52 13.36 -22.04
C ASP A 451 -28.41 12.43 -20.81
N LEU A 452 -27.98 12.94 -19.65
CA LEU A 452 -27.90 12.20 -18.39
C LEU A 452 -29.27 11.67 -17.95
N PHE A 453 -30.32 12.49 -18.07
CA PHE A 453 -31.68 12.12 -17.64
C PHE A 453 -32.53 11.45 -18.73
N LYS A 454 -32.06 11.42 -19.99
CA LYS A 454 -32.76 10.78 -21.12
C LYS A 454 -32.97 9.28 -20.87
N ILE A 455 -34.03 8.74 -21.44
CA ILE A 455 -34.29 7.29 -21.46
C ILE A 455 -33.52 6.71 -22.65
N LYS A 456 -32.50 5.88 -22.41
CA LYS A 456 -31.93 5.05 -23.48
C LYS A 456 -33.01 4.06 -23.90
N ARG A 457 -33.60 4.25 -25.10
CA ARG A 457 -34.50 3.27 -25.70
C ARG A 457 -33.73 1.95 -25.86
N LYS A 458 -34.34 0.81 -25.51
CA LYS A 458 -33.76 -0.51 -25.83
C LYS A 458 -33.44 -0.51 -27.33
N LYS A 459 -32.21 -0.89 -27.72
CA LYS A 459 -31.94 -1.23 -29.11
C LYS A 459 -32.94 -2.32 -29.49
N LYS A 460 -33.68 -2.12 -30.59
CA LYS A 460 -34.37 -3.24 -31.21
C LYS A 460 -33.29 -4.25 -31.58
N GLU A 461 -33.46 -5.48 -31.15
CA GLU A 461 -32.70 -6.59 -31.72
C GLU A 461 -33.12 -6.65 -33.20
N ASP A 462 -32.17 -6.44 -34.10
CA ASP A 462 -32.34 -6.70 -35.53
C ASP A 462 -32.10 -8.20 -35.80
#